data_AF-A0A915E9S1-F1
#
_entry.id   AF-A0A915E9S1-F1
#
_cell.length_a   1.000
_cell.length_b   1.000
_cell.length_c   1.000
_cell.angle_alpha   90.00
_cell.angle_beta   90.00
_cell.angle_gamma   90.00
#
_symmetry.space_group_name_H-M   'P 1'
#
loop_
_entity.id
_entity.type
_entity.pdbx_description
1 polymer ?
#
loop_
_entity_poly.entity_id
_entity_poly.type
_entity_poly.pdbx_seq_one_letter_code
_entity_poly.pdbx_strand_id
1 'polypeptide(L)'
;MDLKCIYCCINSKHNFRVSVLLCRSECELQRLVISDRSQCELADFVKQACLKSCGICDHIPPKFDVRLLPDNSKPLEWLLGIWRSESGVKVEEIQSTLAIFPTIPTFTYGEQIEISIASSALVSNHAPSFNYTTFAWSMDKQRDELHSEHGFITVKQGGSTAALTTVMSNGFVTVEEGLISNRKIRFRLVDIGRISFSRDLPVHDLVREWSLLDRNTLEARLSMETLTHGMREHTTVVYTKAYP
;
A
#
# COMPACT_ATOMS: atom_id res chain seq x y z
N MET A 1 -14.04 16.71 -25.08
CA MET A 1 -14.03 15.25 -24.83
C MET A 1 -12.60 14.89 -24.47
N ASP A 2 -12.31 14.74 -23.18
CA ASP A 2 -10.96 14.46 -22.70
C ASP A 2 -10.47 13.09 -23.20
N LEU A 3 -9.51 13.10 -24.12
CA LEU A 3 -8.79 11.90 -24.50
C LEU A 3 -7.80 11.56 -23.36
N LYS A 4 -8.27 10.85 -22.34
CA LYS A 4 -7.38 10.21 -21.37
C LYS A 4 -6.67 9.05 -22.06
N CYS A 5 -5.34 9.05 -22.04
CA CYS A 5 -4.54 7.89 -22.38
C CYS A 5 -4.93 6.73 -21.45
N ILE A 6 -5.33 5.59 -22.00
CA ILE A 6 -5.70 4.39 -21.25
C ILE A 6 -4.63 3.33 -21.51
N TYR A 7 -4.29 2.57 -20.48
CA TYR A 7 -3.42 1.40 -20.62
C TYR A 7 -4.21 0.28 -21.30
N CYS A 8 -3.97 0.06 -22.60
CA CYS A 8 -4.61 -1.00 -23.39
C CYS A 8 -3.74 -2.26 -23.42
N CYS A 9 -4.39 -3.41 -23.52
CA CYS A 9 -3.70 -4.68 -23.70
C CYS A 9 -3.53 -5.02 -25.19
N ILE A 10 -2.28 -5.10 -25.64
CA ILE A 10 -1.97 -5.40 -27.04
C ILE A 10 -1.50 -6.85 -27.15
N ASN A 11 -2.09 -7.60 -28.10
CA ASN A 11 -1.66 -8.94 -28.47
C ASN A 11 -0.53 -8.89 -29.52
N SER A 12 0.67 -9.30 -29.13
CA SER A 12 1.75 -9.63 -30.07
C SER A 12 1.82 -11.15 -30.21
N LYS A 13 1.05 -11.70 -31.16
CA LYS A 13 1.04 -13.13 -31.56
C LYS A 13 1.45 -14.11 -30.44
N HIS A 14 0.72 -14.14 -29.33
CA HIS A 14 0.91 -15.01 -28.13
C HIS A 14 1.62 -14.40 -26.91
N ASN A 15 2.00 -13.12 -26.92
CA ASN A 15 2.41 -12.38 -25.72
C ASN A 15 1.58 -11.10 -25.56
N PHE A 16 0.89 -10.98 -24.43
CA PHE A 16 0.12 -9.79 -24.07
C PHE A 16 1.04 -8.78 -23.37
N ARG A 17 0.96 -7.51 -23.78
CA ARG A 17 1.68 -6.40 -23.13
C ARG A 17 0.75 -5.23 -22.90
N VAL A 18 0.98 -4.52 -21.80
CA VAL A 18 0.27 -3.29 -21.47
C VAL A 18 1.00 -2.11 -22.13
N SER A 19 0.27 -1.33 -22.93
CA SER A 19 0.80 -0.17 -23.67
C SER A 19 -0.14 1.03 -23.53
N VAL A 20 0.41 2.24 -23.60
CA VAL A 20 -0.38 3.48 -23.54
C VAL A 20 -1.02 3.76 -24.91
N LEU A 21 -2.35 3.68 -25.00
CA LEU A 21 -3.11 3.87 -26.24
C LEU A 21 -4.47 4.56 -25.97
N LEU A 22 -5.13 5.02 -27.05
CA LEU A 22 -6.47 5.57 -27.00
C LEU A 22 -7.51 4.45 -27.24
N CYS A 23 -7.96 3.75 -26.19
CA CYS A 23 -9.04 2.76 -26.30
C CYS A 23 -10.37 3.33 -25.82
N ARG A 24 -11.26 3.66 -26.76
CA ARG A 24 -12.62 4.14 -26.46
C ARG A 24 -13.60 3.01 -26.15
N SER A 25 -13.38 1.81 -26.70
CA SER A 25 -14.28 0.64 -26.61
C SER A 25 -14.07 -0.24 -25.37
N GLU A 26 -12.90 -0.22 -24.74
CA GLU A 26 -12.61 -1.01 -23.53
C GLU A 26 -13.43 -0.54 -22.31
N CYS A 27 -13.73 0.76 -22.19
CA CYS A 27 -14.38 1.30 -20.99
C CYS A 27 -15.85 0.89 -20.82
N GLU A 28 -16.63 0.76 -21.89
CA GLU A 28 -18.05 0.36 -21.77
C GLU A 28 -18.20 -1.13 -21.48
N LEU A 29 -17.37 -1.97 -22.11
CA LEU A 29 -17.38 -3.42 -21.91
C LEU A 29 -16.74 -3.83 -20.57
N GLN A 30 -15.84 -3.00 -20.03
CA GLN A 30 -15.30 -3.21 -18.68
C GLN A 30 -16.40 -3.22 -17.61
N ARG A 31 -17.42 -2.36 -17.73
CA ARG A 31 -18.56 -2.36 -16.80
C ARG A 31 -19.34 -3.67 -16.85
N LEU A 32 -19.49 -4.25 -18.04
CA LEU A 32 -20.17 -5.53 -18.24
C LEU A 32 -19.42 -6.67 -17.55
N VAL A 33 -18.08 -6.74 -17.68
CA VAL A 33 -17.26 -7.76 -17.01
C VAL A 33 -17.23 -7.57 -15.49
N ILE A 34 -17.26 -6.32 -15.01
CA ILE A 34 -17.38 -6.01 -13.58
C ILE A 34 -18.74 -6.47 -13.03
N SER A 35 -19.83 -6.33 -13.80
CA SER A 35 -21.16 -6.77 -13.36
C SER A 35 -21.38 -8.28 -13.48
N ASP A 36 -20.80 -8.91 -14.49
CA ASP A 36 -20.93 -10.35 -14.73
C ASP A 36 -19.65 -10.91 -15.37
N ARG A 37 -18.90 -11.67 -14.59
CA ARG A 37 -17.60 -12.21 -15.01
C ARG A 37 -17.73 -13.41 -15.95
N SER A 38 -18.89 -14.08 -15.97
CA SER A 38 -19.14 -15.19 -16.89
C SER A 38 -19.10 -14.73 -18.35
N GLN A 39 -19.27 -13.44 -18.60
CA GLN A 39 -19.14 -12.83 -19.92
C GLN A 39 -17.74 -13.02 -20.55
N CYS A 40 -16.69 -13.17 -19.74
CA CYS A 40 -15.35 -13.49 -20.24
C CYS A 40 -15.24 -14.92 -20.83
N GLU A 41 -16.18 -15.80 -20.49
CA GLU A 41 -16.26 -17.18 -21.00
C GLU A 41 -17.39 -17.34 -22.03
N LEU A 42 -18.51 -16.64 -21.85
CA LEU A 42 -19.71 -16.75 -22.67
C LEU A 42 -19.67 -15.92 -23.95
N ALA A 43 -18.89 -14.83 -23.97
CA ALA A 43 -18.85 -13.89 -25.09
C ALA A 43 -17.42 -13.70 -25.60
N ASP A 44 -17.09 -14.35 -26.73
CA ASP A 44 -15.78 -14.26 -27.36
C ASP A 44 -15.35 -12.81 -27.66
N PHE A 45 -16.31 -11.95 -28.02
CA PHE A 45 -16.01 -10.54 -28.26
C PHE A 45 -15.62 -9.81 -26.97
N VAL A 46 -16.19 -10.17 -25.82
CA VAL A 46 -15.81 -9.61 -24.50
C VAL A 46 -14.41 -10.08 -24.14
N LYS A 47 -14.12 -11.37 -24.32
CA LYS A 47 -12.77 -11.92 -24.09
C LYS A 47 -11.71 -11.22 -24.93
N GLN A 48 -12.00 -10.93 -26.20
CA GLN A 48 -11.08 -10.25 -27.12
C GLN A 48 -10.97 -8.74 -26.88
N ALA A 49 -12.07 -8.08 -26.52
CA ALA A 49 -12.11 -6.63 -26.32
C ALA A 49 -11.78 -6.19 -24.88
N CYS A 50 -11.80 -7.09 -23.90
CA CYS A 50 -11.58 -6.81 -22.48
C CYS A 50 -10.53 -7.73 -21.87
N LEU A 51 -9.44 -8.00 -22.61
CA LEU A 51 -8.37 -8.92 -22.18
C LEU A 51 -7.83 -8.58 -20.77
N LYS A 52 -7.71 -7.29 -20.43
CA LYS A 52 -7.29 -6.84 -19.10
C LYS A 52 -8.31 -7.16 -18.02
N SER A 53 -9.58 -6.80 -18.23
CA SER A 53 -10.68 -7.06 -17.28
C SER A 53 -10.95 -8.56 -17.12
N CYS A 54 -10.72 -9.36 -18.16
CA CYS A 54 -10.80 -10.81 -18.13
C CYS A 54 -9.54 -11.48 -17.55
N GLY A 55 -8.53 -10.73 -17.10
CA GLY A 55 -7.33 -11.25 -16.45
C GLY A 55 -6.37 -12.00 -17.39
N ILE A 56 -6.46 -11.76 -18.70
CA ILE A 56 -5.61 -12.38 -19.73
C ILE A 56 -4.28 -11.63 -19.86
N CYS A 57 -4.25 -10.33 -19.55
CA CYS A 57 -3.09 -9.46 -19.76
C CYS A 57 -2.17 -9.32 -18.55
N ASP A 58 -2.72 -9.52 -17.36
CA ASP A 58 -2.00 -9.35 -16.12
C ASP A 58 -2.14 -10.66 -15.33
N HIS A 59 -1.07 -11.46 -15.26
CA HIS A 59 -0.96 -12.46 -14.20
C HIS A 59 -0.65 -11.72 -12.90
N ILE A 60 -1.68 -11.08 -12.34
CA ILE A 60 -1.60 -10.53 -10.98
C ILE A 60 -1.45 -11.72 -10.04
N PRO A 61 -0.36 -11.83 -9.27
CA PRO A 61 -0.19 -12.87 -8.27
C PRO A 61 -1.42 -12.87 -7.35
N PRO A 62 -1.94 -14.02 -6.93
CA PRO A 62 -3.11 -14.09 -6.06
C PRO A 62 -3.00 -13.21 -4.81
N LYS A 63 -1.78 -13.02 -4.28
CA LYS A 63 -1.51 -12.14 -3.13
C LYS A 63 -1.77 -10.65 -3.38
N PHE A 64 -1.98 -10.21 -4.61
CA PHE A 64 -2.32 -8.82 -4.96
C PHE A 64 -3.65 -8.72 -5.73
N ASP A 65 -4.34 -9.84 -5.93
CA ASP A 65 -5.60 -9.85 -6.66
C ASP A 65 -6.74 -9.34 -5.77
N VAL A 66 -7.12 -8.07 -5.93
CA VAL A 66 -8.22 -7.42 -5.20
C VAL A 66 -9.54 -8.22 -5.24
N ARG A 67 -9.74 -9.06 -6.26
CA ARG A 67 -10.94 -9.89 -6.41
C ARG A 67 -11.01 -11.02 -5.38
N LEU A 68 -9.86 -11.36 -4.77
CA LEU A 68 -9.74 -12.35 -3.71
C LEU A 68 -9.91 -11.73 -2.31
N LEU A 69 -10.08 -10.41 -2.20
CA LEU A 69 -10.36 -9.77 -0.93
C LEU A 69 -11.78 -10.09 -0.43
N PRO A 70 -11.93 -10.47 0.84
CA PRO A 70 -13.23 -10.49 1.51
C PRO A 70 -13.89 -9.11 1.52
N ASP A 71 -15.23 -9.07 1.56
CA ASP A 71 -16.00 -7.83 1.46
C ASP A 71 -15.66 -6.81 2.56
N ASN A 72 -15.38 -7.27 3.78
CA ASN A 72 -14.98 -6.41 4.87
C ASN A 72 -13.57 -5.80 4.70
N SER A 73 -12.73 -6.35 3.82
CA SER A 73 -11.40 -5.80 3.50
C SER A 73 -11.39 -4.86 2.29
N LYS A 74 -12.47 -4.81 1.50
CA LYS A 74 -12.58 -3.90 0.34
C LYS A 74 -12.30 -2.43 0.67
N PRO A 75 -12.67 -1.87 1.84
CA PRO A 75 -12.32 -0.49 2.19
C PRO A 75 -10.82 -0.19 2.21
N LEU A 76 -9.95 -1.21 2.26
CA LEU A 76 -8.49 -1.10 2.21
C LEU A 76 -7.87 -1.63 0.91
N GLU A 77 -8.66 -1.97 -0.12
CA GLU A 77 -8.14 -2.52 -1.39
C GLU A 77 -7.11 -1.59 -2.06
N TRP A 78 -7.21 -0.29 -1.81
CA TRP A 78 -6.32 0.73 -2.35
C TRP A 78 -4.89 0.63 -1.80
N LEU A 79 -4.66 -0.07 -0.69
CA LEU A 79 -3.33 -0.31 -0.13
C LEU A 79 -2.59 -1.45 -0.83
N LEU A 80 -3.31 -2.40 -1.46
CA LEU A 80 -2.67 -3.56 -2.09
C LEU A 80 -1.65 -3.14 -3.15
N GLY A 81 -0.51 -3.82 -3.12
CA GLY A 81 0.58 -3.65 -4.07
C GLY A 81 1.91 -3.32 -3.41
N ILE A 82 2.85 -2.89 -4.24
CA ILE A 82 4.17 -2.42 -3.80
C ILE A 82 4.23 -0.92 -4.03
N TRP A 83 4.59 -0.18 -2.99
CA TRP A 83 4.73 1.26 -2.96
C TRP A 83 6.19 1.61 -2.71
N ARG A 84 6.77 2.48 -3.52
CA ARG A 84 8.19 2.82 -3.43
C ARG A 84 8.38 4.33 -3.49
N SER A 85 9.27 4.83 -2.63
CA SER A 85 9.77 6.19 -2.67
C SER A 85 11.30 6.18 -2.73
N GLU A 86 11.86 6.99 -3.62
CA GLU A 86 13.30 7.24 -3.70
C GLU A 86 13.54 8.75 -3.64
N SER A 87 14.08 9.24 -2.54
CA SER A 87 14.42 10.66 -2.40
C SER A 87 15.74 10.96 -3.12
N GLY A 88 15.69 11.26 -4.42
CA GLY A 88 16.91 11.48 -5.22
C GLY A 88 16.75 12.21 -6.55
N VAL A 89 15.52 12.48 -7.01
CA VAL A 89 15.32 13.29 -8.21
C VAL A 89 14.82 14.66 -7.78
N LYS A 90 15.56 15.72 -8.14
CA LYS A 90 15.05 17.09 -8.18
C LYS A 90 13.91 17.16 -9.21
N VAL A 91 12.75 16.62 -8.89
CA VAL A 91 11.50 16.92 -9.56
C VAL A 91 10.66 17.63 -8.53
N GLU A 92 10.28 18.85 -8.89
CA GLU A 92 9.51 19.78 -8.09
C GLU A 92 8.31 19.08 -7.43
N GLU A 93 8.19 19.31 -6.12
CA GLU A 93 6.99 19.23 -5.28
C GLU A 93 6.35 17.87 -4.90
N ILE A 94 6.61 16.72 -5.54
CA ILE A 94 5.72 15.54 -5.33
C ILE A 94 6.38 14.29 -4.69
N GLN A 95 7.70 14.11 -4.73
CA GLN A 95 8.36 12.97 -4.04
C GLN A 95 9.28 13.46 -2.92
N SER A 96 8.82 13.35 -1.69
CA SER A 96 9.63 13.62 -0.50
C SER A 96 9.50 12.47 0.50
N THR A 97 10.65 11.91 0.88
CA THR A 97 10.78 11.06 2.08
C THR A 97 11.67 11.82 3.04
N LEU A 98 11.08 12.29 4.14
CA LEU A 98 11.76 13.14 5.11
C LEU A 98 11.62 12.49 6.49
N ALA A 99 12.75 12.31 7.17
CA ALA A 99 12.79 12.04 8.60
C ALA A 99 13.22 13.30 9.33
N ILE A 100 12.43 13.71 10.32
CA ILE A 100 12.65 14.91 11.13
C ILE A 100 12.32 14.55 12.58
N PHE A 101 13.17 14.91 13.54
CA PHE A 101 12.80 14.89 14.95
C PHE A 101 13.69 15.86 15.73
N PRO A 102 13.25 16.49 16.84
CA PRO A 102 14.05 17.50 17.54
C PRO A 102 15.47 17.05 17.93
N THR A 103 15.67 15.75 18.16
CA THR A 103 16.94 15.17 18.61
C THR A 103 17.77 14.53 17.49
N ILE A 104 17.33 14.57 16.23
CA ILE A 104 18.06 14.02 15.08
C ILE A 104 18.13 15.07 13.95
N PRO A 105 19.25 15.16 13.20
CA PRO A 105 19.29 16.01 12.02
C PRO A 105 18.27 15.52 10.99
N THR A 106 17.64 16.44 10.27
CA THR A 106 16.77 16.10 9.14
C THR A 106 17.56 15.35 8.06
N PHE A 107 17.04 14.23 7.59
CA PHE A 107 17.64 13.48 6.49
C PHE A 107 16.57 12.87 5.57
N THR A 108 17.00 12.51 4.36
CA THR A 108 16.18 11.81 3.36
C THR A 108 16.61 10.36 3.24
N TYR A 109 15.66 9.49 2.90
CA TYR A 109 15.90 8.06 2.76
C TYR A 109 15.01 7.48 1.64
N GLY A 110 15.31 6.27 1.20
CA GLY A 110 14.42 5.52 0.32
C GLY A 110 13.64 4.50 1.12
N GLU A 111 12.41 4.22 0.71
CA GLU A 111 11.55 3.27 1.41
C GLU A 111 10.65 2.53 0.43
N GLN A 112 10.37 1.27 0.73
CA GLN A 112 9.41 0.45 0.02
C GLN A 112 8.49 -0.23 1.00
N ILE A 113 7.20 -0.17 0.72
CA ILE A 113 6.15 -0.91 1.41
C ILE A 113 5.57 -1.95 0.45
N GLU A 114 5.38 -3.19 0.92
CA GLU A 114 4.56 -4.20 0.26
C GLU A 114 3.37 -4.56 1.14
N ILE A 115 2.17 -4.42 0.58
CA ILE A 115 0.92 -4.84 1.21
C ILE A 115 0.27 -5.88 0.32
N SER A 116 0.05 -7.08 0.86
CA SER A 116 -0.49 -8.21 0.12
C SER A 116 -1.57 -8.94 0.93
N ILE A 117 -2.42 -9.69 0.25
CA ILE A 117 -3.43 -10.54 0.87
C ILE A 117 -2.72 -11.64 1.68
N ALA A 118 -3.03 -11.76 2.97
CA ALA A 118 -2.53 -12.86 3.78
C ALA A 118 -3.20 -14.18 3.33
N SER A 119 -2.44 -15.27 3.27
CA SER A 119 -2.99 -16.54 2.78
C SER A 119 -4.10 -17.04 3.72
N SER A 120 -5.22 -17.46 3.13
CA SER A 120 -6.51 -17.72 3.77
C SER A 120 -6.55 -18.92 4.73
N ALA A 121 -5.42 -19.60 4.98
CA ALA A 121 -5.38 -20.82 5.80
C ALA A 121 -5.60 -20.57 7.31
N LEU A 122 -5.46 -19.33 7.78
CA LEU A 122 -5.70 -18.96 9.18
C LEU A 122 -6.98 -18.13 9.38
N VAL A 123 -7.71 -17.82 8.30
CA VAL A 123 -8.96 -17.03 8.34
C VAL A 123 -10.17 -17.95 8.52
N SER A 124 -10.03 -18.99 9.34
CA SER A 124 -11.13 -19.94 9.57
C SER A 124 -12.29 -19.34 10.35
N ASN A 125 -12.14 -18.15 10.97
CA ASN A 125 -13.25 -17.42 11.63
C ASN A 125 -12.88 -15.97 12.04
N HIS A 126 -13.12 -14.98 11.16
CA HIS A 126 -13.57 -13.62 11.53
C HIS A 126 -12.66 -12.37 11.40
N ALA A 127 -11.44 -12.44 10.88
CA ALA A 127 -10.78 -11.18 10.47
C ALA A 127 -9.86 -11.37 9.26
N PRO A 128 -10.18 -10.80 8.10
CA PRO A 128 -9.27 -10.80 6.97
C PRO A 128 -8.05 -9.95 7.32
N SER A 129 -6.88 -10.45 6.95
CA SER A 129 -5.62 -9.79 7.19
C SER A 129 -4.85 -9.53 5.89
N PHE A 130 -4.11 -8.44 5.87
CA PHE A 130 -3.09 -8.14 4.88
C PHE A 130 -1.72 -8.36 5.52
N ASN A 131 -0.76 -8.91 4.77
CA ASN A 131 0.64 -8.83 5.14
C ASN A 131 1.12 -7.39 4.91
N TYR A 132 1.92 -6.88 5.83
CA TYR A 132 2.59 -5.59 5.73
C TYR A 132 4.10 -5.80 5.89
N THR A 133 4.89 -5.34 4.93
CA THR A 133 6.33 -5.26 5.06
C THR A 133 6.81 -3.91 4.58
N THR A 134 7.77 -3.33 5.30
CA THR A 134 8.46 -2.11 4.91
C THR A 134 9.97 -2.29 5.07
N PHE A 135 10.71 -1.68 4.16
CA PHE A 135 12.16 -1.68 4.17
C PHE A 135 12.65 -0.29 3.76
N ALA A 136 13.46 0.32 4.62
CA ALA A 136 14.06 1.62 4.41
C ALA A 136 15.58 1.52 4.30
N TRP A 137 16.15 2.33 3.41
CA TRP A 137 17.58 2.33 3.13
C TRP A 137 18.13 3.75 2.98
N SER A 138 19.42 3.91 3.23
CA SER A 138 20.14 5.17 3.05
C SER A 138 20.23 5.55 1.56
N MET A 139 20.19 6.85 1.25
CA MET A 139 20.36 7.32 -0.14
C MET A 139 21.84 7.38 -0.58
N ASP A 140 22.77 6.85 0.21
CA ASP A 140 24.16 6.74 -0.21
C ASP A 140 24.36 5.61 -1.25
N LYS A 141 25.59 5.46 -1.73
CA LYS A 141 25.90 4.45 -2.76
C LYS A 141 25.75 3.00 -2.27
N GLN A 142 25.85 2.76 -0.96
CA GLN A 142 25.80 1.42 -0.37
C GLN A 142 24.35 0.99 -0.12
N ARG A 143 23.43 1.95 0.05
CA ARG A 143 22.00 1.71 0.33
C ARG A 143 21.83 0.83 1.58
N ASP A 144 22.58 1.18 2.62
CA ASP A 144 22.55 0.47 3.89
C ASP A 144 21.14 0.49 4.48
N GLU A 145 20.72 -0.64 5.06
CA GLU A 145 19.43 -0.73 5.75
C GLU A 145 19.38 0.25 6.93
N LEU A 146 18.32 1.05 6.99
CA LEU A 146 18.07 1.97 8.10
C LEU A 146 17.08 1.36 9.10
N HIS A 147 15.96 0.85 8.60
CA HIS A 147 14.97 0.15 9.40
C HIS A 147 14.10 -0.76 8.51
N SER A 148 13.48 -1.74 9.14
CA SER A 148 12.48 -2.61 8.53
C SER A 148 11.37 -2.90 9.53
N GLU A 149 10.14 -2.98 9.04
CA GLU A 149 8.97 -3.37 9.84
C GLU A 149 8.20 -4.46 9.11
N HIS A 150 7.72 -5.43 9.87
CA HIS A 150 6.93 -6.56 9.36
C HIS A 150 5.69 -6.71 10.22
N GLY A 151 4.55 -7.04 9.62
CA GLY A 151 3.30 -7.01 10.35
C GLY A 151 2.08 -7.46 9.58
N PHE A 152 0.93 -7.20 10.18
CA PHE A 152 -0.37 -7.48 9.60
C PHE A 152 -1.33 -6.31 9.77
N ILE A 153 -2.16 -6.07 8.76
CA ILE A 153 -3.31 -5.18 8.86
C ILE A 153 -4.56 -6.04 8.96
N THR A 154 -5.31 -5.91 10.04
CA THR A 154 -6.51 -6.71 10.29
C THR A 154 -7.73 -5.81 10.31
N VAL A 155 -8.78 -6.16 9.56
CA VAL A 155 -10.00 -5.35 9.50
C VAL A 155 -11.07 -5.89 10.43
N LYS A 156 -11.56 -5.04 11.33
CA LYS A 156 -12.65 -5.35 12.25
C LYS A 156 -13.92 -5.69 11.46
N GLN A 157 -14.75 -6.58 12.00
CA GLN A 157 -16.08 -6.83 11.45
C GLN A 157 -16.84 -5.50 11.27
N GLY A 158 -17.43 -5.31 10.09
CA GLY A 158 -18.08 -4.05 9.70
C GLY A 158 -17.22 -3.12 8.83
N GLY A 159 -15.91 -3.37 8.69
CA GLY A 159 -15.07 -2.73 7.67
C GLY A 159 -14.69 -1.26 7.93
N SER A 160 -15.07 -0.68 9.07
CA SER A 160 -14.82 0.73 9.40
C SER A 160 -13.55 0.98 10.22
N THR A 161 -12.96 -0.07 10.77
CA THR A 161 -11.82 0.00 11.70
C THR A 161 -10.82 -1.08 11.30
N ALA A 162 -9.54 -0.73 11.31
CA ALA A 162 -8.46 -1.70 11.16
C ALA A 162 -7.40 -1.52 12.24
N ALA A 163 -6.71 -2.61 12.52
CA ALA A 163 -5.54 -2.65 13.39
C ALA A 163 -4.30 -2.96 12.55
N LEU A 164 -3.18 -2.29 12.86
CA LEU A 164 -1.86 -2.59 12.33
C LEU A 164 -1.00 -3.12 13.49
N THR A 165 -0.50 -4.34 13.36
CA THR A 165 0.46 -4.91 14.30
C THR A 165 1.81 -5.05 13.61
N THR A 166 2.88 -4.52 14.22
CA THR A 166 4.22 -4.57 13.63
C THR A 166 5.28 -5.06 14.60
N VAL A 167 6.32 -5.67 14.03
CA VAL A 167 7.61 -5.93 14.65
C VAL A 167 8.69 -5.27 13.81
N MET A 168 9.63 -4.60 14.46
CA MET A 168 10.60 -3.73 13.80
C MET A 168 12.04 -4.19 14.08
N SER A 169 12.95 -4.00 13.13
CA SER A 169 14.35 -4.41 13.27
C SER A 169 15.11 -3.69 14.38
N ASN A 170 14.61 -2.54 14.84
CA ASN A 170 15.14 -1.81 16.00
C ASN A 170 14.67 -2.38 17.37
N GLY A 171 13.91 -3.48 17.37
CA GLY A 171 13.49 -4.18 18.60
C GLY A 171 12.19 -3.66 19.21
N PHE A 172 11.39 -2.92 18.45
CA PHE A 172 10.06 -2.44 18.84
C PHE A 172 8.96 -3.32 18.27
N VAL A 173 7.85 -3.42 19.01
CA VAL A 173 6.60 -4.00 18.52
C VAL A 173 5.46 -3.04 18.82
N THR A 174 4.55 -2.83 17.88
CA THR A 174 3.40 -1.93 18.08
C THR A 174 2.09 -2.61 17.76
N VAL A 175 1.05 -2.19 18.48
CA VAL A 175 -0.36 -2.40 18.13
C VAL A 175 -0.97 -1.03 17.93
N GLU A 176 -1.49 -0.77 16.73
CA GLU A 176 -2.09 0.51 16.39
C GLU A 176 -3.51 0.28 15.83
N GLU A 177 -4.49 1.10 16.20
CA GLU A 177 -5.88 0.98 15.72
C GLU A 177 -6.36 2.30 15.12
N GLY A 178 -7.16 2.21 14.05
CA GLY A 178 -7.59 3.38 13.29
C GLY A 178 -8.89 3.22 12.55
N LEU A 179 -9.56 4.35 12.30
CA LEU A 179 -10.75 4.42 11.45
C LEU A 179 -10.34 4.51 9.97
N ILE A 180 -11.08 3.78 9.14
CA ILE A 180 -10.99 3.85 7.68
C ILE A 180 -11.99 4.90 7.20
N SER A 181 -11.53 5.89 6.44
CA SER A 181 -12.38 6.94 5.88
C SER A 181 -11.80 7.45 4.56
N ASN A 182 -12.58 7.49 3.49
CA ASN A 182 -12.23 8.17 2.24
C ASN A 182 -10.79 7.92 1.70
N ARG A 183 -10.41 6.65 1.52
CA ARG A 183 -9.06 6.21 1.08
C ARG A 183 -7.92 6.73 1.96
N LYS A 184 -8.25 6.91 3.23
CA LYS A 184 -7.34 7.30 4.28
C LYS A 184 -7.58 6.40 5.50
N ILE A 185 -6.50 6.11 6.20
CA ILE A 185 -6.54 5.45 7.50
C ILE A 185 -5.62 6.19 8.45
N ARG A 186 -6.10 6.42 9.68
CA ARG A 186 -5.32 7.06 10.74
C ARG A 186 -5.30 6.13 11.94
N PHE A 187 -4.17 5.46 12.13
CA PHE A 187 -3.90 4.64 13.28
C PHE A 187 -3.39 5.47 14.45
N ARG A 188 -3.73 5.05 15.65
CA ARG A 188 -3.14 5.51 16.91
C ARG A 188 -2.62 4.33 17.68
N LEU A 189 -1.50 4.52 18.37
CA LEU A 189 -0.92 3.52 19.24
C LEU A 189 -1.92 3.09 20.32
N VAL A 190 -2.06 1.79 20.46
CA VAL A 190 -2.76 1.13 21.58
C VAL A 190 -1.74 0.58 22.56
N ASP A 191 -0.69 -0.07 22.05
CA ASP A 191 0.37 -0.64 22.88
C ASP A 191 1.71 -0.68 22.14
N ILE A 192 2.80 -0.64 22.92
CA ILE A 192 4.18 -0.66 22.42
C ILE A 192 5.08 -1.50 23.32
N GLY A 193 5.59 -2.61 22.76
CA GLY A 193 6.57 -3.46 23.40
C GLY A 193 7.98 -3.16 22.90
N ARG A 194 8.97 -3.49 23.73
CA ARG A 194 10.40 -3.34 23.43
C ARG A 194 11.19 -4.51 23.98
N ILE A 195 12.21 -4.93 23.27
CA ILE A 195 13.21 -5.85 23.82
C ILE A 195 14.06 -5.13 24.89
N SER A 196 14.54 -5.86 25.89
CA SER A 196 15.19 -5.27 27.08
C SER A 196 16.56 -4.62 26.81
N PHE A 197 17.14 -4.86 25.64
CA PHE A 197 18.46 -4.39 25.25
C PHE A 197 18.42 -3.54 23.96
N SER A 198 17.24 -3.07 23.54
CA SER A 198 17.17 -2.03 22.52
C SER A 198 17.58 -0.69 23.13
N ARG A 199 17.94 0.28 22.27
CA ARG A 199 18.15 1.65 22.73
C ARG A 199 16.85 2.15 23.37
N ASP A 200 16.97 2.68 24.58
CA ASP A 200 15.85 3.28 25.30
C ASP A 200 15.44 4.59 24.61
N LEU A 201 14.65 4.45 23.54
CA LEU A 201 13.94 5.57 22.93
C LEU A 201 12.55 5.59 23.56
N PRO A 202 12.24 6.62 24.37
CA PRO A 202 11.06 6.65 25.21
C PRO A 202 9.82 7.08 24.41
N VAL A 203 9.57 6.40 23.28
CA VAL A 203 8.35 6.56 22.47
C VAL A 203 7.12 6.24 23.33
N HIS A 204 6.28 7.23 23.53
CA HIS A 204 5.12 7.13 24.42
C HIS A 204 3.81 6.96 23.64
N ASP A 205 3.67 7.65 22.50
CA ASP A 205 2.50 7.56 21.62
C ASP A 205 2.96 7.66 20.15
N LEU A 206 2.16 7.08 19.25
CA LEU A 206 2.37 7.11 17.81
C LEU A 206 1.03 7.38 17.10
N VAL A 207 1.09 8.19 16.06
CA VAL A 207 -0.02 8.40 15.12
C VAL A 207 0.49 8.20 13.71
N ARG A 208 0.00 7.15 13.04
CA ARG A 208 0.33 6.82 11.66
C ARG A 208 -0.86 7.13 10.76
N GLU A 209 -0.63 7.88 9.71
CA GLU A 209 -1.66 8.28 8.76
C GLU A 209 -1.24 7.92 7.34
N TRP A 210 -2.09 7.16 6.64
CA TRP A 210 -1.91 6.81 5.23
C TRP A 210 -3.07 7.38 4.43
N SER A 211 -2.77 8.12 3.37
CA SER A 211 -3.76 8.77 2.51
C SER A 211 -3.44 8.52 1.03
N LEU A 212 -4.38 7.94 0.29
CA LEU A 212 -4.25 7.81 -1.16
C LEU A 212 -4.65 9.13 -1.83
N LEU A 213 -3.66 9.88 -2.30
CA LEU A 213 -3.86 11.19 -2.92
C LEU A 213 -4.49 11.05 -4.32
N ASP A 214 -3.98 10.09 -5.10
CA ASP A 214 -4.50 9.72 -6.41
C ASP A 214 -4.29 8.21 -6.67
N ARG A 215 -4.56 7.72 -7.88
CA ARG A 215 -4.50 6.28 -8.18
C ARG A 215 -3.14 5.64 -7.92
N ASN A 216 -2.05 6.40 -8.02
CA ASN A 216 -0.69 5.89 -7.96
C ASN A 216 0.18 6.59 -6.91
N THR A 217 -0.39 7.50 -6.11
CA THR A 217 0.35 8.28 -5.11
C THR A 217 -0.22 8.04 -3.71
N LEU A 218 0.61 7.45 -2.84
CA LEU A 218 0.31 7.20 -1.44
C LEU A 218 1.14 8.13 -0.57
N GLU A 219 0.52 8.86 0.35
CA GLU A 219 1.22 9.61 1.39
C GLU A 219 1.14 8.82 2.71
N ALA A 220 2.29 8.63 3.36
CA ALA A 220 2.38 8.17 4.73
C ALA A 220 3.03 9.22 5.63
N ARG A 221 2.41 9.47 6.77
CA ARG A 221 2.92 10.37 7.81
C ARG A 221 2.95 9.61 9.13
N LEU A 222 4.06 9.72 9.85
CA LEU A 222 4.21 9.21 11.19
C LEU A 222 4.49 10.37 12.12
N SER A 223 3.66 10.50 13.15
CA SER A 223 3.93 11.38 14.28
C SER A 223 4.23 10.56 15.52
N MET A 224 5.12 11.06 16.35
CA MET A 224 5.63 10.40 17.54
C MET A 224 5.62 11.37 18.72
N GLU A 225 5.23 10.86 19.88
CA GLU A 225 5.41 11.50 21.17
C GLU A 225 6.44 10.71 21.98
N THR A 226 7.26 11.42 22.75
CA THR A 226 8.25 10.83 23.66
C THR A 226 8.05 11.41 25.05
N LEU A 227 8.69 10.81 26.07
CA LEU A 227 8.63 11.36 27.45
C LEU A 227 9.03 12.84 27.57
N THR A 228 9.88 13.34 26.66
CA THR A 228 10.42 14.71 26.72
C THR A 228 9.81 15.65 25.67
N HIS A 229 9.10 15.13 24.68
CA HIS A 229 8.51 15.92 23.59
C HIS A 229 7.11 15.40 23.30
N GLY A 230 6.11 16.29 23.37
CA GLY A 230 4.74 15.98 22.92
C GLY A 230 4.69 15.57 21.44
N MET A 231 3.51 15.18 20.96
CA MET A 231 3.32 14.70 19.57
C MET A 231 3.94 15.63 18.51
N ARG A 232 4.89 15.12 17.73
CA ARG A 232 5.54 15.80 16.60
C ARG A 232 5.57 14.90 15.38
N GLU A 233 5.55 15.49 14.20
CA GLU A 233 5.84 14.74 12.98
C GLU A 233 7.26 14.18 13.05
N HIS A 234 7.38 12.88 12.75
CA HIS A 234 8.63 12.16 12.69
C HIS A 234 9.04 11.83 11.26
N THR A 235 8.10 11.32 10.45
CA THR A 235 8.36 11.02 9.04
C THR A 235 7.19 11.44 8.15
N THR A 236 7.53 11.85 6.94
CA THR A 236 6.59 12.05 5.83
C THR A 236 7.18 11.39 4.60
N VAL A 237 6.42 10.50 3.97
CA VAL A 237 6.84 9.72 2.81
C VAL A 237 5.75 9.76 1.74
N VAL A 238 6.11 10.12 0.52
CA VAL A 238 5.22 10.05 -0.64
C VAL A 238 5.71 8.96 -1.58
N TYR A 239 4.95 7.87 -1.69
CA TYR A 239 5.28 6.73 -2.54
C TYR A 239 4.58 6.83 -3.89
N THR A 240 5.22 6.23 -4.89
CA THR A 240 4.59 5.87 -6.16
C THR A 240 4.29 4.38 -6.19
N LYS A 241 3.14 4.00 -6.74
CA LYS A 241 2.77 2.59 -6.93
C LYS A 241 3.72 1.93 -7.92
N ALA A 242 4.53 0.99 -7.45
CA ALA A 242 5.49 0.21 -8.23
C ALA A 242 4.87 -1.08 -8.78
N TYR A 243 3.93 -1.68 -8.05
CA TYR A 243 3.26 -2.93 -8.46
C TYR A 243 1.80 -2.99 -8.00
N PRO A 244 0.87 -3.51 -8.83
CA PRO A 244 -0.53 -3.77 -8.46
C PRO A 244 -0.70 -4.85 -7.40
#